data_AF-A0AB40ED77-F1
#
_entry.id   AF-A0AB40ED77-F1
#
_cell.length_a   1.000
_cell.length_b   1.000
_cell.length_c   1.000
_cell.angle_alpha   90.00
_cell.angle_beta   90.00
_cell.angle_gamma   90.00
#
_symmetry.space_group_name_H-M   'P 1'
#
loop_
_entity.id
_entity.type
_entity.pdbx_description
1 polymer ?
#
loop_
_entity_poly.entity_id
_entity_poly.type
_entity_poly.pdbx_seq_one_letter_code
_entity_poly.pdbx_strand_id
1 'polypeptide(L)'
;MGLGMNPKVGGNQSSEKKAKAETGGPVPEEAQKCCGCRFPLLVALLQLLLGIAVAAVAFLMLAISSSLLARETPHWAGIIMCVVSLLGFVLFCITRVPDERALLQFVIKLLYFFLCTMGLVMSVVVIAFQCYHYTLTNSFSCREMREDCICTLDPEDPIARMFVFSAVSDCSDITSTLPMYYLLQVLLNLAQAIVCLLGAFLIWKHRYQVFFAGLQTGSPAAQHWQKA
;
A
#
# COMPACT_ATOMS: atom_id res chain seq x y z
N MET A 1 -38.61 40.19 64.52
CA MET A 1 -39.54 39.22 63.91
C MET A 1 -40.13 39.87 62.66
N GLY A 2 -40.13 39.16 61.52
CA GLY A 2 -40.57 39.64 60.19
C GLY A 2 -39.44 40.36 59.44
N LEU A 3 -38.64 39.78 58.53
CA LEU A 3 -38.91 39.07 57.27
C LEU A 3 -39.77 39.87 56.28
N GLY A 4 -39.13 40.37 55.22
CA GLY A 4 -39.72 40.44 53.88
C GLY A 4 -39.88 41.84 53.29
N MET A 5 -38.89 42.30 52.52
CA MET A 5 -39.05 42.80 51.13
C MET A 5 -37.69 43.23 50.59
N ASN A 6 -37.16 42.43 49.66
CA ASN A 6 -36.02 42.74 48.77
C ASN A 6 -36.58 42.96 47.33
N PRO A 7 -35.84 43.54 46.37
CA PRO A 7 -36.39 44.61 45.53
C PRO A 7 -36.49 44.18 44.05
N LYS A 8 -37.30 44.88 43.25
CA LYS A 8 -37.32 44.75 41.79
C LYS A 8 -37.63 46.10 41.14
N VAL A 9 -36.58 46.85 40.77
CA VAL A 9 -36.60 47.87 39.70
C VAL A 9 -35.17 47.86 39.16
N GLY A 10 -34.85 47.19 38.03
CA GLY A 10 -35.09 47.71 36.68
C GLY A 10 -34.15 48.90 36.44
N GLY A 11 -32.87 48.71 36.13
CA GLY A 11 -32.43 48.30 34.79
C GLY A 11 -32.49 49.50 33.82
N ASN A 12 -31.56 50.44 33.93
CA ASN A 12 -31.36 51.47 32.92
C ASN A 12 -29.95 51.37 32.33
N GLN A 13 -29.92 51.29 31.01
CA GLN A 13 -28.78 51.04 30.15
C GLN A 13 -27.88 52.27 30.12
N SER A 14 -26.61 52.12 30.50
CA SER A 14 -25.55 53.01 29.99
C SER A 14 -24.55 52.16 29.25
N SER A 15 -24.75 52.13 27.94
CA SER A 15 -23.89 51.53 26.95
C SER A 15 -22.60 52.35 26.79
N GLU A 16 -21.56 51.64 26.34
CA GLU A 16 -20.47 52.15 25.49
C GLU A 16 -19.43 53.08 26.10
N LYS A 17 -18.41 52.49 26.76
CA LYS A 17 -17.01 52.89 26.53
C LYS A 17 -16.07 51.68 26.43
N LYS A 18 -15.92 51.20 25.20
CA LYS A 18 -14.60 51.09 24.54
C LYS A 18 -13.56 50.21 25.23
N ALA A 19 -13.81 48.91 25.29
CA ALA A 19 -12.77 47.88 25.37
C ALA A 19 -12.93 46.93 24.17
N LYS A 20 -12.71 47.46 22.96
CA LYS A 20 -12.65 46.70 21.71
C LYS A 20 -11.19 46.67 21.27
N ALA A 21 -10.36 46.00 22.05
CA ALA A 21 -9.01 45.64 21.67
C ALA A 21 -9.00 44.12 21.48
N GLU A 22 -8.33 43.68 20.42
CA GLU A 22 -7.97 42.27 20.19
C GLU A 22 -9.05 41.35 19.60
N THR A 23 -9.68 41.76 18.50
CA THR A 23 -10.02 40.81 17.43
C THR A 23 -8.84 40.67 16.47
N GLY A 24 -7.68 40.26 17.00
CA GLY A 24 -6.67 39.57 16.22
C GLY A 24 -7.13 38.12 16.09
N GLY A 25 -8.19 37.88 15.32
CA GLY A 25 -8.60 36.52 15.01
C GLY A 25 -7.42 35.81 14.33
N PRO A 26 -7.12 34.55 14.69
CA PRO A 26 -6.07 33.81 14.02
C PRO A 26 -6.46 33.80 12.54
N VAL A 27 -5.62 34.45 11.72
CA VAL A 27 -5.62 34.24 10.28
C VAL A 27 -5.66 32.72 10.14
N PRO A 28 -6.67 32.15 9.45
CA PRO A 28 -6.64 30.74 9.13
C PRO A 28 -5.46 30.64 8.18
N GLU A 29 -4.29 30.40 8.77
CA GLU A 29 -3.05 30.15 8.09
C GLU A 29 -3.39 29.03 7.15
N GLU A 30 -3.61 29.47 5.91
CA GLU A 30 -3.75 28.71 4.69
C GLU A 30 -3.25 27.33 4.99
N ALA A 31 -4.20 26.40 5.12
CA ALA A 31 -3.96 24.99 5.34
C ALA A 31 -2.77 24.64 4.46
N GLN A 32 -1.57 24.71 5.05
CA GLN A 32 -0.32 24.55 4.36
C GLN A 32 -0.27 23.06 4.28
N LYS A 33 -1.02 22.58 3.29
CA LYS A 33 -1.38 21.21 2.97
C LYS A 33 -0.05 20.54 2.80
N CYS A 34 0.47 20.07 3.92
CA CYS A 34 1.82 19.60 4.05
C CYS A 34 1.99 18.56 2.94
N CYS A 35 2.94 18.79 2.04
CA CYS A 35 3.19 17.84 0.96
C CYS A 35 3.55 16.46 1.55
N GLY A 36 4.03 16.41 2.80
CA GLY A 36 4.17 15.20 3.61
C GLY A 36 2.87 14.44 3.89
N CYS A 37 1.70 15.10 3.94
CA CYS A 37 0.39 14.45 3.98
C CYS A 37 0.02 13.77 2.63
N ARG A 38 0.77 14.06 1.56
CA ARG A 38 0.61 13.47 0.22
C ARG A 38 1.45 12.19 0.03
N PHE A 39 2.27 11.81 1.00
CA PHE A 39 3.11 10.62 0.93
C PHE A 39 2.38 9.28 0.69
N PRO A 40 1.19 9.00 1.27
CA PRO A 40 0.46 7.75 0.94
C PRO A 40 0.05 7.69 -0.54
N LEU A 41 -0.11 8.84 -1.22
CA LEU A 41 -0.40 8.88 -2.65
C LEU A 41 0.77 8.36 -3.48
N LEU A 42 2.00 8.72 -3.10
CA LEU A 42 3.20 8.26 -3.81
C LEU A 42 3.35 6.74 -3.65
N VAL A 43 3.13 6.21 -2.45
CA VAL A 43 3.14 4.76 -2.20
C VAL A 43 2.07 4.07 -3.05
N ALA A 44 0.82 4.55 -3.03
CA ALA A 44 -0.25 3.97 -3.83
C ALA A 44 0.04 4.03 -5.34
N LEU A 45 0.59 5.13 -5.84
CA LEU A 45 0.96 5.28 -7.24
C LEU A 45 2.08 4.29 -7.64
N LEU A 46 3.11 4.14 -6.81
CA LEU A 46 4.18 3.17 -7.04
C LEU A 46 3.66 1.73 -6.99
N GLN A 47 2.78 1.40 -6.03
CA GLN A 47 2.12 0.09 -5.97
C GLN A 47 1.34 -0.21 -7.24
N LEU A 48 0.62 0.77 -7.77
CA LEU A 48 -0.15 0.63 -9.01
C LEU A 48 0.77 0.38 -10.21
N LEU A 49 1.78 1.23 -10.41
CA LEU A 49 2.71 1.11 -11.55
C LEU A 49 3.45 -0.22 -11.54
N LEU A 50 3.96 -0.63 -10.36
CA LEU A 50 4.63 -1.91 -10.20
C LEU A 50 3.67 -3.09 -10.34
N GLY A 51 2.43 -2.97 -9.85
CA GLY A 51 1.40 -4.00 -10.01
C GLY A 51 1.04 -4.24 -11.48
N ILE A 52 0.86 -3.15 -12.25
CA ILE A 52 0.64 -3.20 -13.70
C ILE A 52 1.85 -3.85 -14.39
N ALA A 53 3.07 -3.44 -14.05
CA ALA A 53 4.28 -3.99 -14.66
C ALA A 53 4.42 -5.50 -14.39
N VAL A 54 4.23 -5.95 -13.15
CA VAL A 54 4.25 -7.37 -12.78
C VAL A 54 3.21 -8.17 -13.56
N ALA A 55 1.98 -7.64 -13.66
CA ALA A 55 0.91 -8.28 -14.41
C ALA A 55 1.24 -8.34 -15.92
N ALA A 56 1.72 -7.24 -16.51
CA ALA A 56 2.08 -7.18 -17.92
C ALA A 56 3.18 -8.17 -18.27
N VAL A 57 4.27 -8.23 -17.49
CA VAL A 57 5.34 -9.22 -17.68
C VAL A 57 4.81 -10.65 -17.52
N ALA A 58 3.92 -10.90 -16.56
CA ALA A 58 3.33 -12.23 -16.39
C ALA A 58 2.46 -12.65 -17.58
N PHE A 59 1.72 -11.72 -18.19
CA PHE A 59 0.98 -11.99 -19.43
C PHE A 59 1.91 -12.17 -20.64
N LEU A 60 3.03 -11.45 -20.73
CA LEU A 60 4.05 -11.68 -21.76
C LEU A 60 4.68 -13.07 -21.61
N MET A 61 4.89 -13.54 -20.38
CA MET A 61 5.35 -14.91 -20.12
C MET A 61 4.32 -15.94 -20.60
N LEU A 62 3.02 -15.74 -20.31
CA LEU A 62 1.96 -16.62 -20.82
C LEU A 62 1.87 -16.61 -22.36
N ALA A 63 2.30 -15.53 -23.01
CA ALA A 63 2.37 -15.45 -24.46
C ALA A 63 3.56 -16.24 -25.06
N ILE A 64 4.61 -16.52 -24.28
CA ILE A 64 5.69 -17.44 -24.71
C ILE A 64 5.16 -18.87 -24.80
N SER A 65 4.51 -19.36 -23.74
CA SER A 65 3.95 -20.70 -23.75
C SER A 65 2.74 -20.79 -22.84
N SER A 66 1.69 -21.43 -23.36
CA SER A 66 0.46 -21.73 -22.62
C SER A 66 0.65 -22.80 -21.54
N SER A 67 1.77 -23.53 -21.56
CA SER A 67 2.11 -24.55 -20.56
C SER A 67 2.55 -23.95 -19.22
N LEU A 68 2.88 -22.67 -19.17
CA LEU A 68 3.36 -22.01 -17.95
C LEU A 68 2.25 -21.93 -16.91
N LEU A 69 2.52 -22.45 -15.71
CA LEU A 69 1.54 -22.46 -14.63
C LEU A 69 1.43 -21.09 -13.96
N ALA A 70 0.34 -20.87 -13.22
CA ALA A 70 0.15 -19.65 -12.40
C ALA A 70 1.24 -19.45 -11.34
N ARG A 71 2.01 -20.49 -10.99
CA ARG A 71 3.16 -20.39 -10.09
C ARG A 71 4.41 -19.79 -10.75
N GLU A 72 4.51 -19.91 -12.07
CA GLU A 72 5.60 -19.38 -12.90
C GLU A 72 5.27 -17.98 -13.40
N THR A 73 3.97 -17.69 -13.55
CA THR A 73 3.45 -16.43 -14.10
C THR A 73 2.68 -15.68 -13.00
N PRO A 74 3.32 -14.75 -12.25
CA PRO A 74 2.71 -14.09 -11.09
C PRO A 74 1.69 -12.98 -11.47
N HIS A 75 0.83 -13.24 -12.45
CA HIS A 75 -0.23 -12.32 -12.89
C HIS A 75 -1.21 -12.02 -11.73
N TRP A 76 -1.53 -13.05 -10.94
CA TRP A 76 -2.36 -12.91 -9.74
C TRP A 76 -1.76 -11.90 -8.74
N ALA A 77 -0.44 -11.88 -8.56
CA ALA A 77 0.24 -10.99 -7.62
C ALA A 77 0.11 -9.53 -8.10
N GLY A 78 0.39 -9.31 -9.39
CA GLY A 78 0.25 -7.98 -10.01
C GLY A 78 -1.17 -7.44 -9.93
N ILE A 79 -2.18 -8.26 -10.27
CA ILE A 79 -3.59 -7.87 -10.22
C ILE A 79 -4.03 -7.53 -8.79
N ILE A 80 -3.68 -8.35 -7.80
CA ILE A 80 -4.00 -8.07 -6.40
C ILE A 80 -3.36 -6.74 -5.97
N MET A 81 -2.10 -6.48 -6.32
CA MET A 81 -1.43 -5.23 -5.98
C MET A 81 -2.08 -4.01 -6.64
N CYS A 82 -2.61 -4.13 -7.86
CA CYS A 82 -3.42 -3.08 -8.48
C CYS A 82 -4.67 -2.79 -7.63
N VAL A 83 -5.38 -3.80 -7.15
CA VAL A 83 -6.56 -3.60 -6.27
C VAL A 83 -6.16 -2.94 -4.94
N VAL A 84 -5.05 -3.38 -4.33
CA VAL A 84 -4.52 -2.77 -3.09
C VAL A 84 -4.19 -1.29 -3.32
N SER A 85 -3.59 -0.95 -4.45
CA SER A 85 -3.25 0.44 -4.78
C SER A 85 -4.49 1.32 -4.95
N LEU A 86 -5.55 0.82 -5.60
CA LEU A 86 -6.83 1.52 -5.73
C LEU A 86 -7.45 1.81 -4.37
N LEU A 87 -7.37 0.87 -3.43
CA LEU A 87 -7.80 1.12 -2.05
C LEU A 87 -6.93 2.18 -1.35
N GLY A 88 -5.62 2.20 -1.63
CA GLY A 88 -4.72 3.27 -1.19
C GLY A 88 -5.14 4.65 -1.70
N PHE A 89 -5.58 4.76 -2.94
CA PHE A 89 -6.16 5.99 -3.50
C PHE A 89 -7.48 6.38 -2.81
N VAL A 90 -8.36 5.41 -2.52
CA VAL A 90 -9.60 5.65 -1.76
C VAL A 90 -9.28 6.15 -0.36
N LEU A 91 -8.27 5.58 0.30
CA LEU A 91 -7.77 6.05 1.60
C LEU A 91 -7.44 7.53 1.58
N PHE A 92 -6.70 7.94 0.54
CA PHE A 92 -6.31 9.32 0.35
C PHE A 92 -7.50 10.26 0.16
N CYS A 93 -8.55 9.82 -0.55
CA CYS A 93 -9.78 10.59 -0.68
C CYS A 93 -10.51 10.76 0.65
N ILE A 94 -10.51 9.75 1.52
CA ILE A 94 -11.25 9.76 2.80
C ILE A 94 -10.48 10.50 3.90
N THR A 95 -9.15 10.36 3.96
CA THR A 95 -8.32 11.08 4.95
C THR A 95 -8.25 12.58 4.71
N ARG A 96 -8.65 13.05 3.52
CA ARG A 96 -8.82 14.48 3.22
C ARG A 96 -9.98 15.14 3.96
N VAL A 97 -10.91 14.38 4.53
CA VAL A 97 -12.07 14.89 5.27
C VAL A 97 -11.85 14.58 6.77
N PRO A 98 -11.22 15.50 7.54
CA PRO A 98 -10.70 15.20 8.87
C PRO A 98 -11.79 14.98 9.94
N ASP A 99 -12.89 15.75 9.92
CA ASP A 99 -13.72 15.89 11.13
C ASP A 99 -14.82 14.85 11.33
N GLU A 100 -15.41 14.26 10.27
CA GLU A 100 -16.66 13.51 10.45
C GLU A 100 -16.52 11.99 10.63
N ARG A 101 -15.34 11.39 10.40
CA ARG A 101 -15.25 9.92 10.18
C ARG A 101 -14.04 9.22 10.81
N ALA A 102 -13.75 9.49 12.08
CA ALA A 102 -12.61 8.87 12.79
C ALA A 102 -12.61 7.33 12.73
N LEU A 103 -13.75 6.67 12.97
CA LEU A 103 -13.86 5.20 12.92
C LEU A 103 -13.59 4.66 11.50
N LEU A 104 -14.17 5.28 10.47
CA LEU A 104 -13.97 4.85 9.08
C LEU A 104 -12.51 5.02 8.66
N GLN A 105 -11.91 6.17 8.95
CA GLN A 105 -10.49 6.43 8.68
C GLN A 105 -9.60 5.40 9.37
N PHE A 106 -9.93 5.03 10.61
CA PHE A 106 -9.21 3.99 11.35
C PHE A 106 -9.31 2.62 10.68
N VAL A 107 -10.53 2.17 10.36
CA VAL A 107 -10.79 0.85 9.74
C VAL A 107 -10.07 0.75 8.40
N ILE A 108 -10.15 1.78 7.55
CA ILE A 108 -9.52 1.75 6.23
C ILE A 108 -8.00 1.81 6.33
N LYS A 109 -7.42 2.62 7.25
CA LYS A 109 -5.97 2.62 7.51
C LYS A 109 -5.49 1.23 7.94
N LEU A 110 -6.24 0.58 8.84
CA LEU A 110 -5.92 -0.77 9.31
C LEU A 110 -6.00 -1.79 8.18
N LEU A 111 -7.04 -1.72 7.34
CA LEU A 111 -7.20 -2.59 6.19
C LEU A 111 -6.04 -2.42 5.19
N TYR A 112 -5.66 -1.19 4.87
CA TYR A 112 -4.53 -0.93 3.97
C TYR A 112 -3.18 -1.37 4.56
N PHE A 113 -2.99 -1.24 5.88
CA PHE A 113 -1.83 -1.82 6.56
C PHE A 113 -1.75 -3.33 6.35
N PHE A 114 -2.86 -4.05 6.59
CA PHE A 114 -2.92 -5.50 6.35
C PHE A 114 -2.66 -5.85 4.89
N LEU A 115 -3.25 -5.11 3.95
CA LEU A 115 -3.02 -5.34 2.53
C LEU A 115 -1.58 -5.06 2.10
N CYS A 116 -0.92 -4.05 2.66
CA CYS A 116 0.51 -3.82 2.42
C CYS A 116 1.35 -4.98 2.99
N THR A 117 1.03 -5.50 4.18
CA THR A 117 1.74 -6.66 4.73
C THR A 117 1.52 -7.93 3.90
N MET A 118 0.30 -8.16 3.41
CA MET A 118 0.02 -9.27 2.50
C MET A 118 0.74 -9.07 1.16
N GLY A 119 0.75 -7.86 0.62
CA GLY A 119 1.50 -7.51 -0.60
C GLY A 119 3.01 -7.76 -0.46
N LEU A 120 3.59 -7.47 0.71
CA LEU A 120 4.97 -7.80 1.04
C LEU A 120 5.20 -9.32 1.01
N VAL A 121 4.38 -10.10 1.71
CA VAL A 121 4.50 -11.57 1.74
C VAL A 121 4.35 -12.15 0.34
N MET A 122 3.35 -11.71 -0.42
CA MET A 122 3.13 -12.15 -1.80
C MET A 122 4.33 -11.84 -2.69
N SER A 123 4.90 -10.64 -2.58
CA SER A 123 6.10 -10.26 -3.34
C SER A 123 7.27 -11.17 -3.03
N VAL A 124 7.49 -11.53 -1.75
CA VAL A 124 8.55 -12.47 -1.34
C VAL A 124 8.31 -13.88 -1.87
N VAL A 125 7.07 -14.37 -1.84
CA VAL A 125 6.71 -15.68 -2.39
C VAL A 125 6.96 -15.72 -3.90
N VAL A 126 6.58 -14.67 -4.62
CA VAL A 126 6.87 -14.55 -6.06
C VAL A 126 8.37 -14.56 -6.29
N ILE A 127 9.16 -13.75 -5.58
CA ILE A 127 10.62 -13.74 -5.71
C ILE A 127 11.19 -15.14 -5.53
N ALA A 128 10.76 -15.89 -4.51
CA ALA A 128 11.23 -17.26 -4.28
C ALA A 128 10.91 -18.20 -5.45
N PHE A 129 9.69 -18.16 -5.99
CA PHE A 129 9.33 -18.96 -7.16
C PHE A 129 10.11 -18.55 -8.41
N GLN A 130 10.22 -17.25 -8.70
CA GLN A 130 10.93 -16.79 -9.90
C GLN A 130 12.43 -17.10 -9.82
N CYS A 131 13.07 -16.99 -8.64
CA CYS A 131 14.47 -17.41 -8.46
C CYS A 131 14.65 -18.92 -8.69
N TYR A 132 13.72 -19.73 -8.18
CA TYR A 132 13.74 -21.18 -8.40
C TYR A 132 13.58 -21.53 -9.89
N HIS A 133 12.58 -20.96 -10.55
CA HIS A 133 12.33 -21.22 -11.97
C HIS A 133 13.42 -20.64 -12.87
N TYR A 134 14.00 -19.49 -12.54
CA TYR A 134 15.19 -18.95 -13.22
C TYR A 134 16.36 -19.94 -13.19
N THR A 135 16.65 -20.50 -12.00
CA THR A 135 17.76 -21.44 -11.84
C THR A 135 17.47 -22.74 -12.59
N LEU A 136 16.26 -23.26 -12.48
CA LEU A 136 15.83 -24.48 -13.14
C LEU A 136 15.87 -24.34 -14.68
N THR A 137 15.32 -23.26 -15.23
CA THR A 137 15.25 -23.07 -16.68
C THR A 137 16.63 -22.86 -17.30
N ASN A 138 17.55 -22.17 -16.61
CA ASN A 138 18.94 -22.02 -17.09
C ASN A 138 19.71 -23.35 -17.12
N SER A 139 19.28 -24.36 -16.37
CA SER A 139 19.88 -25.69 -16.39
C SER A 139 19.27 -26.63 -17.45
N PHE A 140 18.27 -26.20 -18.22
CA PHE A 140 17.65 -27.04 -19.23
C PHE A 140 18.46 -27.15 -20.51
N SER A 141 18.47 -28.36 -21.07
CA SER A 141 18.80 -28.65 -22.46
C SER A 141 17.52 -28.94 -23.22
N CYS A 142 17.20 -28.09 -24.21
CA CYS A 142 15.94 -28.16 -24.95
C CYS A 142 16.13 -28.54 -26.41
N ARG A 143 15.11 -29.19 -26.99
CA ARG A 143 15.04 -29.54 -28.42
C ARG A 143 13.66 -29.20 -28.98
N GLU A 144 13.65 -28.72 -30.21
CA GLU A 144 12.44 -28.41 -30.95
C GLU A 144 11.76 -29.70 -31.42
N MET A 145 10.46 -29.82 -31.16
CA MET A 145 9.65 -30.94 -31.61
C MET A 145 8.32 -30.43 -32.17
N ARG A 146 8.32 -30.17 -33.49
CA ARG A 146 7.17 -29.61 -34.24
C ARG A 146 6.77 -28.22 -33.74
N GLU A 147 5.72 -28.13 -32.93
CA GLU A 147 5.18 -26.89 -32.36
C GLU A 147 5.41 -26.81 -30.85
N ASP A 148 6.17 -27.76 -30.30
CA ASP A 148 6.49 -27.84 -28.89
C ASP A 148 8.01 -27.79 -28.69
N CYS A 149 8.43 -27.22 -27.56
CA CYS A 149 9.81 -27.28 -27.09
C CYS A 149 9.92 -28.27 -25.93
N ILE A 150 10.76 -29.29 -26.06
CA ILE A 150 10.96 -30.31 -25.03
C ILE A 150 12.30 -30.09 -24.34
N CYS A 151 12.26 -29.88 -23.04
CA CYS A 151 13.42 -29.58 -22.21
C CYS A 151 13.66 -30.68 -21.19
N THR A 152 14.93 -31.02 -20.97
CA THR A 152 15.37 -31.95 -19.91
C THR A 152 16.53 -31.32 -19.15
N LEU A 153 16.73 -31.74 -17.89
CA LEU A 153 17.85 -31.28 -17.07
C LEU A 153 19.17 -31.95 -17.48
N ASP A 154 19.12 -33.23 -17.83
CA ASP A 154 20.25 -34.01 -18.32
C ASP A 154 19.80 -34.77 -19.59
N PRO A 155 20.37 -34.48 -20.77
CA PRO A 155 20.01 -35.17 -22.00
C PRO A 155 20.60 -36.57 -22.13
N GLU A 156 21.57 -36.93 -21.28
CA GLU A 156 22.21 -38.25 -21.27
C GLU A 156 21.48 -39.23 -20.34
N ASP A 157 20.75 -38.72 -19.34
CA ASP A 157 19.94 -39.54 -18.44
C ASP A 157 18.56 -39.88 -19.06
N PRO A 158 18.29 -41.17 -19.37
CA PRO A 158 17.03 -41.58 -20.00
C PRO A 158 15.81 -41.49 -19.07
N ILE A 159 16.00 -41.34 -17.76
CA ILE A 159 14.93 -41.24 -16.75
C ILE A 159 14.71 -39.77 -16.36
N ALA A 160 15.53 -38.85 -16.88
CA ALA A 160 15.42 -37.43 -16.57
C ALA A 160 14.02 -36.91 -16.90
N ARG A 161 13.51 -36.05 -16.00
CA ARG A 161 12.19 -35.46 -16.15
C ARG A 161 12.17 -34.54 -17.37
N MET A 162 11.25 -34.82 -18.29
CA MET A 162 10.98 -33.97 -19.44
C MET A 162 9.92 -32.92 -19.11
N PHE A 163 10.14 -31.70 -19.59
CA PHE A 163 9.22 -30.57 -19.53
C PHE A 163 8.84 -30.19 -20.96
N VAL A 164 7.53 -30.17 -21.24
CA VAL A 164 7.01 -29.87 -22.58
C VAL A 164 6.36 -28.49 -22.55
N PHE A 165 6.91 -27.57 -23.33
CA PHE A 165 6.39 -26.23 -23.54
C PHE A 165 5.65 -26.17 -24.87
N SER A 166 4.33 -26.04 -24.81
CA SER A 166 3.50 -26.08 -26.01
C SER A 166 3.38 -24.73 -26.68
N ALA A 167 3.14 -24.77 -27.99
CA ALA A 167 3.03 -23.61 -28.88
C ALA A 167 4.30 -22.74 -28.90
N VAL A 168 5.46 -23.39 -28.91
CA VAL A 168 6.78 -22.76 -28.97
C VAL A 168 7.51 -23.29 -30.19
N SER A 169 7.65 -22.47 -31.23
CA SER A 169 8.38 -22.85 -32.45
C SER A 169 9.90 -22.74 -32.31
N ASP A 170 10.39 -21.80 -31.50
CA ASP A 170 11.81 -21.58 -31.24
C ASP A 170 12.10 -21.83 -29.76
N CYS A 171 12.87 -22.87 -29.46
CA CYS A 171 13.24 -23.21 -28.08
C CYS A 171 14.08 -22.11 -27.39
N SER A 172 14.66 -21.16 -28.14
CA SER A 172 15.34 -19.98 -27.61
C SER A 172 14.43 -19.13 -26.73
N ASP A 173 13.12 -19.10 -26.99
CA ASP A 173 12.17 -18.37 -26.12
C ASP A 173 12.12 -18.95 -24.71
N ILE A 174 12.33 -20.26 -24.57
CA ILE A 174 12.38 -20.95 -23.27
C ILE A 174 13.76 -20.84 -22.63
N THR A 175 14.83 -21.00 -23.41
CA THR A 175 16.19 -21.05 -22.86
C THR A 175 16.83 -19.67 -22.65
N SER A 176 16.34 -18.63 -23.32
CA SER A 176 16.89 -17.27 -23.25
C SER A 176 15.87 -16.22 -22.79
N THR A 177 14.71 -16.11 -23.45
CA THR A 177 13.72 -15.07 -23.17
C THR A 177 13.03 -15.27 -21.81
N LEU A 178 12.57 -16.48 -21.52
CA LEU A 178 11.84 -16.80 -20.29
C LEU A 178 12.68 -16.57 -19.00
N PRO A 179 13.98 -16.97 -18.93
CA PRO A 179 14.87 -16.59 -17.84
C PRO A 179 14.97 -15.08 -17.60
N MET A 180 15.02 -14.28 -18.66
CA MET A 180 15.06 -12.81 -18.54
C MET A 180 13.78 -12.27 -17.91
N TYR A 181 12.62 -12.82 -18.27
CA TYR A 181 11.35 -12.48 -17.61
C TYR A 181 11.32 -12.92 -16.15
N TYR A 182 11.89 -14.07 -15.78
CA TYR A 182 12.03 -14.45 -14.37
C TYR A 182 12.86 -13.44 -13.58
N LEU A 183 14.02 -13.01 -14.10
CA LEU A 183 14.84 -11.97 -13.46
C LEU A 183 14.09 -10.64 -13.35
N LEU A 184 13.41 -10.22 -14.41
CA LEU A 184 12.62 -8.99 -14.40
C LEU A 184 11.52 -9.05 -13.33
N GLN A 185 10.84 -10.19 -13.19
CA GLN A 185 9.84 -10.41 -12.15
C GLN A 185 10.46 -10.35 -10.74
N VAL A 186 11.66 -10.90 -10.52
CA VAL A 186 12.38 -10.78 -9.25
C VAL A 186 12.61 -9.31 -8.90
N LEU A 187 13.12 -8.51 -9.84
CA LEU A 187 13.41 -7.09 -9.62
C LEU A 187 12.14 -6.27 -9.36
N LEU A 188 11.08 -6.48 -10.15
CA LEU A 188 9.81 -5.80 -9.97
C LEU A 188 9.16 -6.13 -8.62
N ASN A 189 9.18 -7.40 -8.21
CA ASN A 189 8.62 -7.81 -6.92
C ASN A 189 9.51 -7.38 -5.74
N LEU A 190 10.83 -7.25 -5.91
CA LEU A 190 11.70 -6.67 -4.89
C LEU A 190 11.37 -5.20 -4.66
N ALA A 191 11.21 -4.42 -5.74
CA ALA A 191 10.76 -3.03 -5.65
C ALA A 191 9.37 -2.94 -4.99
N GLN A 192 8.43 -3.82 -5.37
CA GLN A 192 7.09 -3.88 -4.78
C GLN A 192 7.14 -4.21 -3.28
N ALA A 193 7.97 -5.17 -2.87
CA ALA A 193 8.19 -5.51 -1.47
C ALA A 193 8.65 -4.30 -0.65
N ILE A 194 9.64 -3.55 -1.16
CA ILE A 194 10.13 -2.32 -0.52
C ILE A 194 9.01 -1.28 -0.40
N VAL A 195 8.24 -1.05 -1.46
CA VAL A 195 7.13 -0.09 -1.44
C VAL A 195 6.03 -0.52 -0.45
N CYS A 196 5.69 -1.80 -0.39
CA CYS A 196 4.74 -2.35 0.58
C CYS A 196 5.23 -2.21 2.02
N LEU A 197 6.52 -2.48 2.28
CA LEU A 197 7.14 -2.30 3.59
C LEU A 197 7.11 -0.83 4.01
N LEU A 198 7.46 0.09 3.10
CA LEU A 198 7.36 1.53 3.34
C LEU A 198 5.90 1.91 3.65
N GLY A 199 4.93 1.47 2.83
CA GLY A 199 3.51 1.70 3.07
C GLY A 199 3.05 1.26 4.46
N ALA A 200 3.37 0.03 4.85
CA ALA A 200 3.04 -0.51 6.17
C ALA A 200 3.71 0.29 7.30
N PHE A 201 5.00 0.59 7.17
CA PHE A 201 5.76 1.37 8.14
C PHE A 201 5.17 2.77 8.34
N LEU A 202 4.70 3.42 7.28
CA LEU A 202 4.14 4.78 7.36
C LEU A 202 2.78 4.81 8.02
N ILE A 203 1.91 3.86 7.68
CA ILE A 203 0.61 3.74 8.33
C ILE A 203 0.80 3.43 9.82
N TRP A 204 1.73 2.53 10.13
CA TRP A 204 2.12 2.23 11.51
C TRP A 204 2.64 3.49 12.22
N LYS A 205 3.64 4.17 11.65
CA LYS A 205 4.22 5.41 12.20
C LYS A 205 3.15 6.49 12.41
N HIS A 206 2.30 6.75 11.42
CA HIS A 206 1.23 7.74 11.55
C HIS A 206 0.28 7.40 12.70
N ARG A 207 -0.04 6.12 12.92
CA ARG A 207 -0.89 5.71 14.04
C ARG A 207 -0.20 5.94 15.39
N TYR A 208 1.02 5.43 15.55
CA TYR A 208 1.69 5.42 16.86
C TYR A 208 2.39 6.74 17.22
N GLN A 209 2.71 7.60 16.26
CA GLN A 209 3.19 8.95 16.56
C GLN A 209 2.13 9.80 17.27
N VAL A 210 0.86 9.65 16.91
CA VAL A 210 -0.24 10.39 17.56
C VAL A 210 -0.46 9.90 19.00
N PHE A 211 -0.30 8.59 19.26
CA PHE A 211 -0.41 8.06 20.63
C PHE A 211 0.74 8.50 21.54
N PHE A 212 1.98 8.62 21.02
CA PHE A 212 3.09 9.13 21.82
C PHE A 212 2.95 10.61 22.18
N ALA A 213 2.24 11.40 21.37
CA ALA A 213 1.86 12.77 21.74
C ALA A 213 0.66 12.84 22.71
N GLY A 214 -0.12 11.77 22.83
CA GLY A 214 -1.32 11.70 23.67
C GLY A 214 -1.06 11.49 25.17
N LEU A 215 0.19 11.24 25.60
CA LEU A 215 0.52 11.05 27.01
C LEU A 215 0.79 12.35 27.79
N GLN A 216 0.62 13.53 27.19
CA GLN A 216 0.85 14.80 27.91
C GLN A 216 -0.20 15.88 27.61
N THR A 217 -1.48 15.57 27.81
CA THR A 217 -2.41 16.59 28.37
C THR A 217 -3.26 16.00 29.48
N GLY A 218 -2.66 15.18 30.35
CA GLY A 218 -3.00 15.25 31.76
C GLY A 218 -2.48 16.57 32.35
N SER A 219 -2.83 17.71 31.76
CA SER A 219 -2.54 19.00 32.38
C SER A 219 -3.49 19.14 33.56
N PRO A 220 -3.00 19.35 34.79
CA PRO A 220 -3.85 19.54 35.97
C PRO A 220 -4.91 20.65 35.80
N ALA A 221 -4.76 21.53 34.81
CA ALA A 221 -5.75 22.56 34.48
C ALA A 221 -7.13 21.98 34.11
N ALA A 222 -7.20 20.79 33.50
CA ALA A 222 -8.50 20.20 33.14
C ALA A 222 -9.29 19.70 34.36
N GLN A 223 -8.64 19.44 35.50
CA GLN A 223 -9.33 19.05 36.74
C GLN A 223 -9.79 20.25 37.58
N HIS A 224 -9.28 21.45 37.35
CA HIS A 224 -9.71 22.62 38.12
C HIS A 224 -11.11 23.12 37.73
N TRP A 225 -11.59 22.80 36.52
CA TRP A 225 -12.94 23.19 36.08
C TRP A 225 -14.07 22.28 36.60
N GLN A 226 -13.77 21.18 37.30
CA GLN A 226 -14.81 20.35 37.94
C GLN A 226 -14.98 20.63 39.44
N LYS A 227 -14.33 21.66 40.00
CA LYS A 227 -14.50 22.04 41.41
C LYS A 227 -14.91 23.51 41.64
N ALA A 228 -15.49 24.16 40.64
CA ALA A 228 -16.18 25.43 40.80
C ALA A 228 -17.66 25.23 40.43
#